data_AF-A0A7L1K7G7-F1
#
_entry.id   AF-A0A7L1K7G7-F1
#
_cell.length_a   1.000
_cell.length_b   1.000
_cell.length_c   1.000
_cell.angle_alpha   90.00
_cell.angle_beta   90.00
_cell.angle_gamma   90.00
#
_symmetry.space_group_name_H-M   'P 1'
#
loop_
_entity.id
_entity.type
_entity.pdbx_description
1 polymer ?
#
loop_
_entity_poly.entity_id
_entity_poly.type
_entity_poly.pdbx_seq_one_letter_code
_entity_poly.pdbx_strand_id
1 'polypeptide(L)'
;VPPPVDPEELLVVTERYRQHRLVLGALRAEFRAEVLQKKRQALLTGEDSAELMEEHRRLMVWNEAENARQRARREERIRKEEEERKRQKLQAAENRARIMEAFLKEKEKEVLQLQEEAKTFITPENLDARIEECLDNPRNYNFAIDKDGRIVKRTVLS
;
A
#
# COMPACT_ATOMS: atom_id res chain seq x y z
N VAL A 1 -52.11 18.84 -69.93
CA VAL A 1 -52.61 17.77 -70.83
C VAL A 1 -51.80 16.52 -70.51
N PRO A 2 -52.42 15.33 -70.34
CA PRO A 2 -51.64 14.11 -70.16
C PRO A 2 -50.70 13.90 -71.36
N PRO A 3 -49.53 13.27 -71.15
CA PRO A 3 -48.62 12.98 -72.25
C PRO A 3 -49.28 12.04 -73.27
N PRO A 4 -48.90 12.11 -74.56
CA PRO A 4 -49.37 11.15 -75.55
C PRO A 4 -48.96 9.73 -75.16
N VAL A 5 -49.82 8.76 -75.42
CA VAL A 5 -49.63 7.36 -75.04
C VAL A 5 -49.73 6.48 -76.28
N ASP A 6 -48.74 5.62 -76.48
CA ASP A 6 -48.79 4.54 -77.47
C ASP A 6 -49.59 3.35 -76.91
N PRO A 7 -50.69 2.93 -77.56
CA PRO A 7 -51.52 1.84 -77.06
C PRO A 7 -50.81 0.47 -77.06
N GLU A 8 -49.89 0.20 -77.98
CA GLU A 8 -49.16 -1.08 -78.02
C GLU A 8 -48.14 -1.17 -76.88
N GLU A 9 -47.37 -0.09 -76.68
CA GLU A 9 -46.42 0.00 -75.58
C GLU A 9 -47.14 -0.08 -74.23
N LEU A 10 -48.27 0.62 -74.06
CA LEU A 10 -49.04 0.62 -72.82
C LEU A 10 -49.49 -0.79 -72.42
N LEU A 11 -49.93 -1.61 -73.38
CA LEU A 11 -50.36 -2.98 -73.12
C LEU A 11 -49.20 -3.85 -72.61
N VAL A 12 -48.04 -3.77 -73.28
CA VAL A 12 -46.83 -4.50 -72.89
C VAL A 12 -46.32 -4.04 -71.52
N VAL A 13 -46.27 -2.73 -71.29
CA VAL A 13 -45.83 -2.14 -70.02
C VAL A 13 -46.75 -2.57 -68.89
N THR A 14 -48.06 -2.50 -69.08
CA THR A 14 -49.05 -2.88 -68.07
C THR A 14 -48.90 -4.34 -67.66
N GLU A 15 -48.74 -5.24 -68.62
CA GLU A 15 -48.57 -6.68 -68.33
C GLU A 15 -47.22 -6.96 -67.66
N ARG A 16 -46.12 -6.30 -68.08
CA ARG A 16 -44.82 -6.40 -67.39
C ARG A 16 -44.88 -5.90 -65.95
N TYR A 17 -45.54 -4.77 -65.69
CA TYR A 17 -45.71 -4.26 -64.34
C TYR A 17 -46.58 -5.21 -63.49
N ARG A 18 -47.61 -5.82 -64.09
CA ARG A 18 -48.43 -6.84 -63.41
C ARG A 18 -47.58 -8.04 -62.99
N GLN A 19 -46.81 -8.60 -63.91
CA GLN A 19 -45.93 -9.74 -63.65
C GLN A 19 -44.86 -9.39 -62.60
N HIS A 20 -44.21 -8.23 -62.73
CA HIS A 20 -43.21 -7.76 -61.78
C HIS A 20 -43.78 -7.59 -60.36
N ARG A 21 -44.98 -6.99 -60.24
CA ARG A 21 -45.66 -6.83 -58.96
C ARG A 21 -46.06 -8.16 -58.32
N LEU A 22 -46.46 -9.15 -59.12
CA LEU A 22 -46.76 -10.49 -58.62
C LEU A 22 -45.51 -11.15 -58.03
N VAL A 23 -44.38 -11.12 -58.76
CA VAL A 23 -43.11 -11.70 -58.29
C VAL A 23 -42.61 -10.99 -57.04
N LEU A 24 -42.61 -9.65 -57.01
CA LEU A 24 -42.21 -8.90 -55.81
C LEU A 24 -43.16 -9.12 -54.64
N GLY A 25 -44.46 -9.32 -54.90
CA GLY A 25 -45.45 -9.66 -53.89
C GLY A 25 -45.14 -11.01 -53.23
N ALA A 26 -44.81 -12.02 -54.03
CA ALA A 26 -44.41 -13.34 -53.54
C ALA A 26 -43.10 -13.28 -52.72
N LEU A 27 -42.05 -12.62 -53.25
CA LEU A 27 -40.78 -12.45 -52.53
C LEU A 27 -40.96 -11.74 -51.18
N ARG A 28 -41.82 -10.72 -51.13
CA ARG A 28 -42.13 -10.02 -49.88
C ARG A 28 -42.84 -10.92 -48.87
N ALA A 29 -43.71 -11.83 -49.32
CA ALA A 29 -44.38 -12.78 -48.44
C ALA A 29 -43.37 -13.77 -47.83
N GLU A 30 -42.45 -14.30 -48.62
CA GLU A 30 -41.37 -15.18 -48.14
C GLU A 30 -40.48 -14.49 -47.10
N PHE A 31 -40.02 -13.26 -47.39
CA PHE A 31 -39.19 -12.53 -46.42
C PHE A 31 -39.94 -12.21 -45.11
N ARG A 32 -41.25 -11.96 -45.18
CA ARG A 32 -42.07 -11.79 -43.97
C ARG A 32 -42.17 -13.08 -43.17
N ALA A 33 -42.35 -14.21 -43.83
CA ALA A 33 -42.39 -15.52 -43.18
C ALA A 33 -41.05 -15.86 -42.50
N GLU A 34 -39.93 -15.60 -43.19
CA GLU A 34 -38.58 -15.83 -42.67
C GLU A 34 -38.29 -14.97 -41.44
N VAL A 35 -38.63 -13.69 -41.47
CA VAL A 35 -38.46 -12.79 -40.31
C VAL A 35 -39.28 -13.29 -39.11
N LEU A 36 -40.51 -13.75 -39.34
CA LEU A 36 -41.36 -14.28 -38.28
C LEU A 36 -40.82 -15.60 -37.71
N GLN A 37 -40.24 -16.46 -38.56
CA GLN A 37 -39.58 -17.69 -38.14
C GLN A 37 -38.33 -17.39 -37.29
N LYS A 38 -37.47 -16.47 -37.73
CA LYS A 38 -36.27 -16.05 -36.97
C LYS A 38 -36.65 -15.47 -35.60
N LYS A 39 -37.71 -14.66 -35.53
CA LYS A 39 -38.24 -14.15 -34.25
C LYS A 39 -38.68 -15.27 -33.31
N ARG A 40 -39.37 -16.29 -33.83
CA ARG A 40 -39.80 -17.45 -33.03
C ARG A 40 -38.62 -18.30 -32.54
N GLN A 41 -37.60 -18.50 -33.38
CA GLN A 41 -36.38 -19.20 -32.99
C GLN A 41 -35.62 -18.44 -31.89
N ALA A 42 -35.52 -17.11 -31.99
CA ALA A 42 -34.88 -16.27 -30.98
C ALA A 42 -35.60 -16.30 -29.61
N LEU A 43 -36.91 -16.53 -29.59
CA LEU A 43 -37.68 -16.72 -28.36
C LEU A 43 -37.41 -18.09 -27.71
N LEU A 44 -37.18 -19.14 -28.52
CA LEU A 44 -36.87 -20.49 -28.05
C LEU A 44 -35.45 -20.61 -27.46
N THR A 45 -34.48 -19.83 -27.95
CA THR A 45 -33.16 -19.66 -27.29
C THR A 45 -33.26 -19.05 -25.87
N GLY A 46 -34.45 -18.67 -25.41
CA GLY A 46 -34.70 -18.40 -23.99
C GLY A 46 -34.56 -19.63 -23.10
N GLU A 47 -34.68 -20.86 -23.63
CA GLU A 47 -34.46 -22.09 -22.85
C GLU A 47 -32.99 -22.22 -22.43
N ASP A 48 -32.04 -21.80 -23.27
CA ASP A 48 -30.61 -21.71 -22.94
C ASP A 48 -30.35 -20.77 -21.74
N SER A 49 -31.25 -19.81 -21.47
CA SER A 49 -31.11 -18.89 -20.34
C SER A 49 -31.32 -19.57 -18.99
N ALA A 50 -32.14 -20.61 -18.90
CA ALA A 50 -32.38 -21.34 -17.66
C ALA A 50 -31.16 -22.18 -17.27
N GLU A 51 -30.58 -22.89 -18.25
CA GLU A 51 -29.34 -23.65 -18.07
C GLU A 51 -28.18 -22.72 -17.68
N LEU A 52 -28.04 -21.58 -18.38
CA LEU A 52 -27.04 -20.56 -18.04
C LEU A 52 -27.21 -20.02 -16.61
N MET A 53 -28.46 -19.79 -16.17
CA MET A 53 -28.76 -19.36 -14.80
C MET A 53 -28.44 -20.43 -13.76
N GLU A 54 -28.61 -21.71 -14.08
CA GLU A 54 -28.18 -22.82 -13.21
C GLU A 54 -26.66 -22.93 -13.13
N GLU A 55 -25.96 -22.86 -14.25
CA GLU A 55 -24.49 -22.85 -14.28
C GLU A 55 -23.94 -21.67 -13.48
N HIS A 56 -24.49 -20.48 -13.68
CA HIS A 56 -24.12 -19.28 -12.91
C HIS A 56 -24.31 -19.52 -11.40
N ARG A 57 -25.44 -20.10 -10.98
CA ARG A 57 -25.67 -20.43 -9.57
C ARG A 57 -24.63 -21.42 -9.03
N ARG A 58 -24.28 -22.46 -9.78
CA ARG A 58 -23.26 -23.44 -9.39
C ARG A 58 -21.88 -22.79 -9.23
N LEU A 59 -21.51 -21.91 -10.16
CA LEU A 59 -20.24 -21.17 -10.11
C LEU A 59 -20.18 -20.21 -8.91
N MET A 60 -21.29 -19.56 -8.57
CA MET A 60 -21.36 -18.69 -7.40
C MET A 60 -21.19 -19.46 -6.09
N VAL A 61 -21.85 -20.62 -5.94
CA VAL A 61 -21.68 -21.49 -4.76
C VAL A 61 -20.22 -21.95 -4.65
N TRP A 62 -19.60 -22.35 -5.77
CA TRP A 62 -18.19 -22.74 -5.77
C TRP A 62 -17.26 -21.57 -5.38
N ASN A 63 -17.52 -20.37 -5.89
CA ASN A 63 -16.75 -19.17 -5.54
C ASN A 63 -16.87 -18.83 -4.05
N GLU A 64 -18.07 -18.92 -3.48
CA GLU A 64 -18.31 -18.70 -2.06
C GLU A 64 -17.56 -19.72 -1.20
N ALA A 65 -17.55 -21.00 -1.58
CA ALA A 65 -16.82 -22.05 -0.88
C ALA A 65 -15.30 -21.81 -0.91
N GLU A 66 -14.74 -21.43 -2.05
CA GLU A 66 -13.31 -21.12 -2.15
C GLU A 66 -12.96 -19.85 -1.38
N ASN A 67 -13.82 -18.81 -1.42
CA ASN A 67 -13.65 -17.61 -0.60
C ASN A 67 -13.64 -17.93 0.90
N ALA A 68 -14.52 -18.82 1.36
CA ALA A 68 -14.55 -19.27 2.75
C ALA A 68 -13.25 -19.99 3.15
N ARG A 69 -12.73 -20.87 2.29
CA ARG A 69 -11.44 -21.55 2.49
C ARG A 69 -10.28 -20.56 2.58
N GLN A 70 -10.25 -19.56 1.70
CA GLN A 70 -9.22 -18.52 1.71
C GLN A 70 -9.34 -17.61 2.94
N ARG A 71 -10.56 -17.31 3.38
CA ARG A 71 -10.80 -16.53 4.61
C ARG A 71 -10.21 -17.25 5.84
N ALA A 72 -10.47 -18.55 6.00
CA ALA A 72 -9.92 -19.33 7.10
C ALA A 72 -8.37 -19.30 7.12
N ARG A 73 -7.74 -19.44 5.95
CA ARG A 73 -6.27 -19.32 5.82
C ARG A 73 -5.74 -17.94 6.20
N ARG A 74 -6.47 -16.88 5.82
CA ARG A 74 -6.11 -15.49 6.18
C ARG A 74 -6.23 -15.27 7.68
N GLU A 75 -7.29 -15.76 8.30
CA GLU A 75 -7.50 -15.65 9.75
C GLU A 75 -6.39 -16.37 10.54
N GLU A 76 -6.00 -17.58 10.11
CA GLU A 76 -4.88 -18.30 10.74
C GLU A 76 -3.56 -17.53 10.61
N ARG A 77 -3.30 -16.97 9.42
CA ARG A 77 -2.10 -16.14 9.19
C ARG A 77 -2.10 -14.88 10.05
N ILE A 78 -3.22 -14.15 10.10
CA ILE A 78 -3.36 -12.94 10.91
C ILE A 78 -3.13 -13.25 12.38
N ARG A 79 -3.69 -14.36 12.90
CA ARG A 79 -3.46 -14.77 14.29
C ARG A 79 -1.98 -15.00 14.58
N LYS A 80 -1.26 -15.70 13.70
CA LYS A 80 0.20 -15.91 13.82
C LYS A 80 0.96 -14.58 13.80
N GLU A 81 0.64 -13.70 12.85
CA GLU A 81 1.25 -12.37 12.75
C GLU A 81 0.98 -11.51 14.00
N GLU A 82 -0.21 -11.59 14.60
CA GLU A 82 -0.54 -10.90 15.85
C GLU A 82 0.25 -11.43 17.05
N GLU A 83 0.40 -12.75 17.16
CA GLU A 83 1.22 -13.39 18.20
C GLU A 83 2.69 -12.98 18.07
N GLU A 84 3.24 -12.98 16.85
CA GLU A 84 4.60 -12.51 16.57
C GLU A 84 4.77 -11.02 16.89
N ARG A 85 3.82 -10.17 16.47
CA ARG A 85 3.84 -8.73 16.80
C ARG A 85 3.81 -8.48 18.29
N LYS A 86 3.02 -9.25 19.06
CA LYS A 86 2.99 -9.16 20.53
C LYS A 86 4.35 -9.51 21.11
N ARG A 87 4.99 -10.60 20.64
CA ARG A 87 6.33 -11.00 21.08
C ARG A 87 7.38 -9.93 20.76
N GLN A 88 7.37 -9.38 19.55
CA GLN A 88 8.30 -8.31 19.15
C GLN A 88 8.11 -7.04 19.99
N LYS A 89 6.86 -6.67 20.31
CA LYS A 89 6.57 -5.52 21.19
C LYS A 89 7.12 -5.72 22.60
N LEU A 90 6.95 -6.91 23.17
CA LEU A 90 7.51 -7.24 24.48
C LEU A 90 9.03 -7.15 24.48
N GLN A 91 9.69 -7.79 23.50
CA GLN A 91 11.14 -7.75 23.38
C GLN A 91 11.67 -6.32 23.19
N ALA A 92 10.97 -5.50 22.39
CA ALA A 92 11.34 -4.10 22.20
C ALA A 92 11.18 -3.29 23.49
N ALA A 93 10.12 -3.55 24.28
CA ALA A 93 9.92 -2.90 25.57
C ALA A 93 11.02 -3.28 26.58
N GLU A 94 11.38 -4.57 26.67
CA GLU A 94 12.48 -5.05 27.52
C GLU A 94 13.82 -4.40 27.15
N ASN A 95 14.14 -4.36 25.85
CA ASN A 95 15.37 -3.73 25.37
C ASN A 95 15.40 -2.23 25.68
N ARG A 96 14.28 -1.52 25.48
CA ARG A 96 14.17 -0.10 25.83
C ARG A 96 14.34 0.13 27.33
N ALA A 97 13.73 -0.72 28.17
CA ALA A 97 13.88 -0.64 29.61
C ALA A 97 15.34 -0.83 30.03
N ARG A 98 16.05 -1.81 29.45
CA ARG A 98 17.48 -2.05 29.72
C ARG A 98 18.36 -0.88 29.31
N ILE A 99 18.14 -0.31 28.13
CA ILE A 99 18.91 0.85 27.65
C ILE A 99 18.66 2.05 28.57
N MET A 100 17.40 2.29 28.94
CA MET A 100 17.03 3.37 29.85
C MET A 100 17.67 3.19 31.23
N GLU A 101 17.64 1.98 31.78
CA GLU A 101 18.27 1.68 33.07
C GLU A 101 19.79 1.90 33.03
N ALA A 102 20.47 1.46 31.95
CA ALA A 102 21.89 1.71 31.78
C ALA A 102 22.22 3.20 31.68
N PHE A 103 21.41 3.96 30.91
CA PHE A 103 21.56 5.40 30.79
C PHE A 103 21.35 6.13 32.12
N LEU A 104 20.31 5.75 32.88
CA LEU A 104 20.05 6.32 34.20
C LEU A 104 21.22 6.06 35.16
N LYS A 105 21.77 4.84 35.19
CA LYS A 105 22.93 4.51 36.02
C LYS A 105 24.18 5.31 35.63
N GLU A 106 24.38 5.58 34.35
CA GLU A 106 25.49 6.42 33.89
C GLU A 106 25.31 7.88 34.34
N LYS A 107 24.10 8.42 34.18
CA LYS A 107 23.78 9.78 34.65
C LYS A 107 23.84 9.92 36.16
N GLU A 108 23.43 8.92 36.92
CA GLU A 108 23.60 8.91 38.37
C GLU A 108 25.08 9.00 38.76
N LYS A 109 25.97 8.27 38.08
CA LYS A 109 27.42 8.35 38.31
C LYS A 109 27.97 9.73 37.98
N GLU A 110 27.57 10.32 36.85
CA GLU A 110 27.97 11.68 36.48
C GLU A 110 27.53 12.70 37.55
N VAL A 111 26.30 12.59 38.04
CA VAL A 111 25.78 13.48 39.08
C VAL A 111 26.57 13.31 40.38
N LEU A 112 26.88 12.09 40.79
CA LEU A 112 27.72 11.84 41.98
C LEU A 112 29.13 12.41 41.82
N GLN A 113 29.75 12.26 40.65
CA GLN A 113 31.07 12.86 40.36
C GLN A 113 31.01 14.39 40.48
N LEU A 114 30.00 15.02 39.88
CA LEU A 114 29.79 16.46 39.97
C LEU A 114 29.52 16.93 41.41
N GLN A 115 28.83 16.13 42.22
CA GLN A 115 28.64 16.44 43.64
C GLN A 115 29.96 16.44 44.42
N GLU A 116 30.86 15.50 44.12
CA GLU A 116 32.19 15.47 44.73
C GLU A 116 33.06 16.64 44.24
N GLU A 117 33.07 16.93 42.94
CA GLU A 117 33.80 18.06 42.36
C GLU A 117 33.28 19.41 42.89
N ALA A 118 31.96 19.53 43.09
CA ALA A 118 31.34 20.75 43.59
C ALA A 118 31.81 21.12 45.01
N LYS A 119 32.23 20.15 45.83
CA LYS A 119 32.84 20.42 47.14
C LYS A 119 34.16 21.19 47.03
N THR A 120 34.82 21.10 45.88
CA THR A 120 36.10 21.78 45.60
C THR A 120 35.90 23.19 45.04
N PHE A 121 34.65 23.61 44.77
CA PHE A 121 34.37 24.93 44.22
C PHE A 121 34.74 26.06 45.20
N ILE A 122 35.08 27.20 44.61
CA ILE A 122 35.38 28.42 45.35
C ILE A 122 34.04 29.06 45.73
N THR A 123 33.82 29.22 47.03
CA THR A 123 32.68 29.88 47.65
C THR A 123 33.17 31.17 48.32
N PRO A 124 32.31 32.16 48.61
CA PRO A 124 32.75 33.41 49.23
C PRO A 124 33.46 33.20 50.58
N GLU A 125 33.17 32.11 51.28
CA GLU A 125 33.79 31.77 52.57
C GLU A 125 35.22 31.19 52.42
N ASN A 126 35.52 30.49 51.32
CA ASN A 126 36.83 29.87 51.10
C ASN A 126 37.74 30.67 50.14
N LEU A 127 37.26 31.83 49.68
CA LEU A 127 37.88 32.63 48.63
C LEU A 127 39.31 33.06 48.97
N ASP A 128 39.50 33.72 50.12
CA ASP A 128 40.81 34.26 50.51
C ASP A 128 41.86 33.14 50.67
N ALA A 129 41.48 32.02 51.28
CA ALA A 129 42.35 30.86 51.45
C ALA A 129 42.78 30.23 50.11
N ARG A 130 41.87 30.19 49.12
CA ARG A 130 42.17 29.67 47.78
C ARG A 130 43.04 30.61 46.95
N ILE A 131 42.96 31.93 47.18
CA ILE A 131 43.83 32.91 46.52
C ILE A 131 45.28 32.70 46.97
N GLU A 132 45.52 32.60 48.27
CA GLU A 132 46.87 32.35 48.81
C GLU A 132 47.45 31.01 48.32
N GLU A 133 46.67 29.92 48.37
CA GLU A 133 47.09 28.60 47.86
C GLU A 133 47.50 28.65 46.38
N CYS A 134 46.78 29.41 45.55
CA CYS A 134 47.09 29.57 44.13
C CYS A 134 48.35 30.40 43.88
N LEU A 135 48.66 31.37 44.74
CA LEU A 135 49.89 32.16 44.65
C LEU A 135 51.12 31.35 45.06
N ASP A 136 50.98 30.51 46.09
CA ASP A 136 52.05 29.63 46.59
C ASP A 136 52.35 28.46 45.65
N ASN A 137 51.36 27.97 44.89
CA ASN A 137 51.50 26.79 44.03
C ASN A 137 51.16 27.08 42.54
N PRO A 138 52.11 27.65 41.77
CA PRO A 138 51.90 27.92 40.36
C PRO A 138 51.82 26.63 39.52
N ARG A 139 50.66 26.39 38.89
CA ARG A 139 50.48 25.24 37.97
C ARG A 139 50.97 25.54 36.55
N ASN A 140 51.82 24.66 36.02
CA ASN A 140 52.31 24.72 34.64
C ASN A 140 51.65 23.64 33.76
N TYR A 141 50.90 24.08 32.74
CA TYR A 141 50.25 23.19 31.78
C TYR A 141 51.09 22.95 30.50
N ASN A 142 52.31 23.49 30.41
CA ASN A 142 53.17 23.31 29.24
C ASN A 142 53.69 21.87 29.16
N PHE A 143 53.41 21.21 28.04
CA PHE A 143 53.98 19.91 27.69
C PHE A 143 54.36 19.91 26.21
N ALA A 144 55.35 19.08 25.85
CA ALA A 144 55.74 18.83 24.47
C ALA A 144 55.23 17.45 24.03
N ILE A 145 55.01 17.27 22.73
CA ILE A 145 54.69 15.96 22.13
C ILE A 145 55.76 15.64 21.09
N ASP A 146 56.29 14.42 21.11
CA ASP A 146 57.26 13.94 20.11
C ASP A 146 56.58 13.47 18.81
N LYS A 147 57.38 13.09 17.81
CA LYS A 147 56.86 12.59 16.52
C LYS A 147 56.13 11.24 16.67
N ASP A 148 56.35 10.52 17.78
CA ASP A 148 55.71 9.24 18.10
C ASP A 148 54.45 9.42 18.96
N GLY A 149 54.04 10.67 19.25
CA GLY A 149 52.84 11.00 20.03
C GLY A 149 53.01 10.91 21.55
N ARG A 150 54.23 10.76 22.08
CA ARG A 150 54.49 10.70 23.52
C ARG A 150 54.57 12.10 24.12
N ILE A 151 53.94 12.25 25.29
CA ILE A 151 53.90 13.51 26.03
C ILE A 151 55.13 13.63 26.92
N VAL A 152 55.94 14.67 26.72
CA VAL A 152 57.07 15.04 27.58
C VAL A 152 56.68 16.27 28.39
N LYS A 153 56.41 16.08 29.68
CA LYS A 153 56.14 17.18 30.62
C LYS A 153 57.45 17.68 31.20
N ARG A 154 57.65 18.99 31.20
CA ARG A 154 58.81 19.62 31.85
C ARG A 154 58.44 19.85 33.32
N THR A 155 58.72 18.89 34.19
CA THR A 155 58.57 19.10 35.64
C THR A 155 59.64 20.09 36.07
N VAL A 156 59.26 21.35 36.28
CA VAL A 156 60.12 22.31 36.98
C VAL A 156 60.09 21.95 38.46
N LEU A 157 61.21 21.42 38.96
CA LEU A 157 61.51 21.36 40.39
C LEU A 157 61.85 22.78 40.85
N SER A 158 61.01 23.36 41.70
CA SER A 158 61.38 24.41 42.66
C SER A 158 60.55 24.20 43.90
#